data_AF-A0A1W2EAU2-F1
#
_entry.id   AF-A0A1W2EAU2-F1
#
_cell.length_a   1.000
_cell.length_b   1.000
_cell.length_c   1.000
_cell.angle_alpha   90.00
_cell.angle_beta   90.00
_cell.angle_gamma   90.00
#
_symmetry.space_group_name_H-M   'P 1'
#
loop_
_entity.id
_entity.type
_entity.pdbx_description
1 polymer ?
#
loop_
_entity_poly.entity_id
_entity_poly.type
_entity_poly.pdbx_seq_one_letter_code
_entity_poly.pdbx_strand_id
1 'polypeptide(L)'
;MQIKNYMEDLVWQRLDDVIATNTRACGCEKCRYDIAALALNFLPPRYTVTDQGETYTRIKSLEQQFNIDIITAITHAIQIVSKCPHHNEC
;
A
#
# COMPACT_ATOMS: atom_id res chain seq x y z
N MET A 1 -7.68 -0.81 -21.86
CA MET A 1 -6.62 0.22 -21.74
C MET A 1 -6.95 1.32 -20.73
N GLN A 2 -6.53 1.16 -19.48
CA GLN A 2 -6.52 2.22 -18.47
C GLN A 2 -5.09 2.32 -17.89
N ILE A 3 -4.63 3.54 -17.60
CA ILE A 3 -3.37 3.75 -16.87
C ILE A 3 -3.66 3.57 -15.38
N LYS A 4 -2.88 2.72 -14.71
CA LYS A 4 -2.97 2.49 -13.26
C LYS A 4 -1.59 2.38 -12.64
N ASN A 5 -1.42 2.93 -11.44
CA ASN A 5 -0.25 2.67 -10.62
C ASN A 5 -0.38 1.28 -10.00
N TYR A 6 0.45 0.34 -10.43
CA TYR A 6 0.39 -1.02 -9.94
C TYR A 6 0.78 -1.15 -8.46
N MET A 7 1.55 -0.20 -7.93
CA MET A 7 1.90 -0.19 -6.50
C MET A 7 0.67 -0.10 -5.61
N GLU A 8 -0.43 0.48 -6.09
CA GLU A 8 -1.70 0.54 -5.35
C GLU A 8 -2.20 -0.86 -4.99
N ASP A 9 -2.28 -1.75 -5.98
CA ASP A 9 -2.76 -3.12 -5.77
C ASP A 9 -1.85 -3.89 -4.80
N LEU A 10 -0.54 -3.72 -4.94
CA LEU A 10 0.43 -4.37 -4.07
C LEU A 10 0.35 -3.91 -2.62
N VAL A 11 0.21 -2.60 -2.42
CA VAL A 11 0.05 -2.03 -1.09
C VAL A 11 -1.23 -2.57 -0.47
N TRP A 12 -2.36 -2.57 -1.20
CA TRP A 12 -3.63 -3.10 -0.70
C TRP A 12 -3.57 -4.59 -0.34
N GLN A 13 -2.89 -5.41 -1.15
CA GLN A 13 -2.72 -6.84 -0.87
C GLN A 13 -1.96 -7.11 0.43
N ARG A 14 -1.02 -6.23 0.83
CA ARG A 14 -0.20 -6.41 2.04
C ARG A 14 -0.67 -5.59 3.24
N LEU A 15 -1.55 -4.62 3.02
CA LEU A 15 -2.00 -3.69 4.04
C LEU A 15 -2.61 -4.41 5.24
N ASP A 16 -3.54 -5.33 4.98
CA ASP A 16 -4.27 -6.04 6.04
C ASP A 16 -3.34 -6.93 6.88
N ASP A 17 -2.41 -7.64 6.25
CA ASP A 17 -1.43 -8.48 6.94
C ASP A 17 -0.51 -7.66 7.86
N VAL A 18 -0.04 -6.50 7.36
CA VAL A 18 0.85 -5.63 8.13
C VAL A 18 0.08 -4.91 9.26
N ILE A 19 -1.17 -4.51 9.04
CA ILE A 19 -2.02 -3.95 10.11
C ILE A 19 -2.29 -5.01 11.18
N ALA A 20 -2.62 -6.25 10.80
CA ALA A 20 -2.93 -7.33 11.75
C ALA A 20 -1.75 -7.69 12.66
N THR A 21 -0.52 -7.51 12.18
CA THR A 21 0.71 -7.75 12.95
C THR A 21 1.12 -6.56 13.83
N ASN A 22 0.51 -5.38 13.64
CA ASN A 22 0.83 -4.16 14.39
C ASN A 22 -0.27 -3.79 15.39
N THR A 23 -0.06 -4.09 16.67
CA THR A 23 -1.03 -3.85 17.76
C THR A 23 -1.42 -2.39 17.99
N ARG A 24 -0.64 -1.43 17.47
CA ARG A 24 -0.90 0.01 17.57
C ARG A 24 -1.65 0.58 16.36
N ALA A 25 -1.83 -0.21 15.30
CA ALA A 25 -2.49 0.23 14.09
C ALA A 25 -4.02 0.26 14.28
N CYS A 26 -4.67 1.29 13.76
CA CYS A 26 -6.13 1.30 13.64
C CYS A 26 -6.55 0.69 12.30
N GLY A 27 -7.47 -0.28 12.33
CA GLY A 27 -8.00 -0.93 11.14
C GLY A 27 -9.21 -0.25 10.49
N CYS A 28 -9.62 0.94 10.95
CA CYS A 28 -10.77 1.64 10.37
C CYS A 28 -10.47 2.09 8.93
N GLU A 29 -11.53 2.29 8.14
CA GLU A 29 -11.41 2.67 6.73
C GLU A 29 -10.56 3.95 6.54
N LYS A 30 -10.84 5.03 7.28
CA LYS A 30 -10.06 6.27 7.21
C LYS A 30 -8.55 6.04 7.43
N CYS A 31 -8.17 5.33 8.49
CA CYS A 31 -6.76 5.03 8.76
C CYS A 31 -6.13 4.15 7.68
N ARG A 32 -6.86 3.18 7.13
CA ARG A 32 -6.35 2.34 6.03
C ARG A 32 -6.01 3.18 4.81
N TYR A 33 -6.87 4.11 4.43
CA TYR A 33 -6.61 5.02 3.31
C TYR A 33 -5.44 5.97 3.61
N ASP A 34 -5.33 6.53 4.82
CA ASP A 34 -4.20 7.37 5.21
C ASP A 34 -2.87 6.60 5.14
N ILE A 35 -2.85 5.37 5.67
CA ILE A 35 -1.67 4.49 5.64
C ILE A 35 -1.30 4.18 4.18
N ALA A 36 -2.26 3.77 3.35
CA ALA A 36 -2.02 3.46 1.95
C ALA A 36 -1.49 4.68 1.18
N ALA A 37 -2.08 5.86 1.37
CA ALA A 37 -1.65 7.10 0.73
C ALA A 37 -0.21 7.47 1.12
N LEU A 38 0.12 7.42 2.41
CA LEU A 38 1.48 7.68 2.88
C LEU A 38 2.49 6.66 2.35
N ALA A 39 2.13 5.38 2.34
CA ALA A 39 2.97 4.33 1.79
C ALA A 39 3.22 4.53 0.28
N LEU A 40 2.18 4.86 -0.49
CA LEU A 40 2.28 5.11 -1.93
C LEU A 40 3.08 6.36 -2.26
N ASN A 41 3.01 7.40 -1.43
CA ASN A 41 3.84 8.60 -1.58
C ASN A 41 5.33 8.34 -1.30
N PHE A 42 5.64 7.34 -0.48
CA PHE A 42 7.01 6.93 -0.17
C PHE A 42 7.60 5.99 -1.24
N LEU A 43 6.76 5.21 -1.91
CA LEU A 43 7.16 4.24 -2.91
C LEU A 43 7.29 4.87 -4.30
N PRO A 44 8.24 4.44 -5.14
CA PRO A 44 8.32 4.90 -6.52
C PRO A 44 7.08 4.44 -7.30
N PRO A 45 6.32 5.34 -7.96
CA PRO A 45 5.13 4.95 -8.68
C PRO A 45 5.48 4.10 -9.91
N ARG A 46 4.63 3.10 -10.20
CA ARG A 46 4.81 2.19 -11.33
C ARG A 46 3.54 2.16 -12.16
N TYR A 47 3.43 3.10 -13.09
CA TYR A 47 2.30 3.19 -14.01
C TYR A 47 2.41 2.17 -15.14
N THR A 48 1.32 1.45 -15.38
CA THR A 48 1.20 0.51 -16.49
C THR A 48 -0.13 0.70 -17.20
N VAL A 49 -0.20 0.36 -18.49
CA VAL A 49 -1.45 0.28 -19.23
C VAL A 49 -1.98 -1.15 -19.09
N THR A 50 -3.15 -1.31 -18.49
CA THR A 50 -3.77 -2.61 -18.31
C THR A 50 -4.50 -3.04 -19.59
N ASP A 51 -3.89 -3.98 -20.32
CA ASP A 51 -4.48 -4.81 -21.36
C ASP A 51 -3.99 -6.25 -21.13
N GLN A 52 -4.66 -6.98 -20.23
CA GLN A 52 -4.68 -8.45 -20.03
C GLN A 52 -3.38 -9.30 -20.18
N GLY A 53 -3.08 -10.10 -19.14
CA GLY A 53 -2.22 -11.29 -19.20
C GLY A 53 -0.70 -11.04 -19.16
N GLU A 54 -0.12 -10.49 -20.22
CA GLU A 54 1.35 -10.37 -20.34
C GLU A 54 1.94 -9.33 -19.37
N THR A 55 1.22 -8.20 -19.20
CA THR A 55 1.56 -7.19 -18.19
C THR A 55 1.52 -7.78 -16.78
N TYR A 56 0.57 -8.69 -16.50
CA TYR A 56 0.39 -9.32 -15.18
C TYR A 56 1.52 -10.29 -14.82
N THR A 57 2.03 -11.07 -15.78
CA THR A 57 3.16 -11.98 -15.54
C THR A 57 4.45 -11.22 -15.21
N ARG A 58 4.76 -10.13 -15.92
CA ARG A 58 5.90 -9.26 -15.56
C ARG A 58 5.73 -8.63 -14.19
N ILE A 59 4.51 -8.21 -13.90
CA ILE A 59 4.10 -7.64 -12.63
C ILE A 59 4.35 -8.60 -11.46
N LYS A 60 3.99 -9.89 -11.57
CA LYS A 60 4.23 -10.88 -10.51
C LYS A 60 5.71 -11.08 -10.20
N SER A 61 6.59 -10.94 -11.18
CA SER A 61 8.03 -10.95 -10.93
C SER A 61 8.49 -9.73 -10.14
N LEU A 62 7.84 -8.58 -10.35
CA LEU A 62 8.12 -7.34 -9.61
C LEU A 62 7.57 -7.39 -8.17
N GLU A 63 6.47 -8.10 -7.91
CA GLU A 63 5.92 -8.32 -6.55
C GLU A 63 6.99 -8.81 -5.57
N GLN A 64 7.78 -9.81 -5.95
CA GLN A 64 8.83 -10.35 -5.08
C GLN A 64 9.93 -9.33 -4.79
N GLN A 65 10.24 -8.45 -5.75
CA GLN A 65 11.27 -7.43 -5.60
C GLN A 65 10.83 -6.32 -4.64
N PHE A 66 9.58 -5.88 -4.74
CA PHE A 66 9.08 -4.75 -3.95
C PHE A 66 8.45 -5.13 -2.62
N ASN A 67 8.27 -6.41 -2.33
CA ASN A 67 7.59 -6.86 -1.11
C ASN A 67 8.19 -6.27 0.17
N ILE A 68 9.52 -6.27 0.30
CA ILE A 68 10.22 -5.72 1.48
C ILE A 68 9.99 -4.21 1.59
N ASP A 69 10.10 -3.49 0.46
CA ASP A 69 9.92 -2.04 0.42
C ASP A 69 8.47 -1.66 0.77
N ILE A 70 7.49 -2.41 0.27
CA ILE A 70 6.07 -2.21 0.56
C ILE A 70 5.79 -2.42 2.05
N ILE A 71 6.26 -3.52 2.63
CA ILE A 71 6.09 -3.79 4.06
C ILE A 71 6.73 -2.68 4.90
N THR A 72 7.92 -2.23 4.51
CA THR A 72 8.63 -1.14 5.19
C THR A 72 7.86 0.18 5.10
N ALA A 73 7.35 0.53 3.92
CA ALA A 73 6.57 1.73 3.68
C ALA A 73 5.26 1.72 4.48
N ILE A 74 4.53 0.60 4.48
CA ILE A 74 3.29 0.44 5.26
C ILE A 74 3.59 0.54 6.76
N THR A 75 4.64 -0.12 7.23
CA THR A 75 5.04 -0.06 8.65
C THR A 75 5.38 1.37 9.07
N HIS A 76 6.11 2.10 8.24
CA HIS A 76 6.43 3.50 8.49
C HIS A 76 5.16 4.39 8.49
N ALA A 77 4.26 4.18 7.54
CA ALA A 77 2.99 4.89 7.47
C ALA A 77 2.10 4.61 8.70
N ILE A 78 2.03 3.36 9.18
CA ILE A 78 1.35 3.00 10.43
C ILE A 78 1.93 3.81 11.60
N GLN A 79 3.25 3.92 11.72
CA GLN A 79 3.87 4.68 12.81
C GLN A 79 3.50 6.16 12.79
N ILE A 80 3.25 6.74 11.61
CA ILE A 80 2.81 8.13 11.46
C ILE A 80 1.33 8.26 11.84
N VAL A 81 0.46 7.45 11.22
CA VAL A 81 -1.00 7.53 11.41
C VAL A 81 -1.39 7.16 12.84
N SER A 82 -0.75 6.18 13.46
CA SER A 82 -1.01 5.81 14.86
C SER A 82 -0.65 6.90 15.86
N LYS A 83 0.22 7.86 15.51
CA LYS A 83 0.57 9.00 16.38
C LYS A 83 -0.45 10.14 16.29
N CYS A 84 -1.06 10.35 15.12
CA CYS A 84 -2.04 11.40 14.88
C CYS A 84 -3.12 10.90 13.92
N PRO A 85 -4.11 10.12 14.41
CA PRO A 85 -5.12 9.53 13.53
C PRO A 85 -6.23 10.53 13.21
N HIS A 86 -6.46 10.80 11.92
CA HIS A 86 -7.56 11.68 11.47
C HIS A 86 -8.96 11.09 11.70
N HIS A 87 -9.09 9.84 12.14
CA HIS A 87 -10.39 9.21 12.32
C HIS A 87 -11.26 9.84 13.44
N ASN A 88 -10.66 10.65 14.31
CA ASN A 88 -11.30 11.31 15.45
C ASN A 88 -11.61 12.79 15.17
N GLU A 89 -11.15 13.31 14.03
CA GLU A 89 -11.45 14.67 13.59
C GLU A 89 -12.74 14.63 12.76
N CYS A 90 -13.82 15.11 13.37
CA CYS A 90 -15.11 15.42 12.77
C CYS A 90 -15.58 16.77 13.31
#